data_AF-A0A0P7B054-F1
#
_entry.id   AF-A0A0P7B054-F1
#
_cell.length_a   1.000
_cell.length_b   1.000
_cell.length_c   1.000
_cell.angle_alpha   90.00
_cell.angle_beta   90.00
_cell.angle_gamma   90.00
#
_symmetry.space_group_name_H-M   'P 1'
#
loop_
_entity.id
_entity.type
_entity.pdbx_description
1 polymer ?
#
loop_
_entity_poly.entity_id
_entity_poly.type
_entity_poly.pdbx_seq_one_letter_code
_entity_poly.pdbx_strand_id
1 'polypeptide(L)'
;MSTKYALLSLPLGVFDSSDKQDATSALSATVSPDNGSVVPFNIPKFKIGTLDGLVQQADDLTKLEASCEAVVAKVSDSLRTVLNGDEDRIAQYKMVNDKPTDQYLNSFSWNKIRYRDDKSLSELISILQKARI
;
A
#
# COMPACT_ATOMS: atom_id res chain seq x y z
N MET A 1 -8.26 18.22 7.98
CA MET A 1 -8.93 16.92 8.22
C MET A 1 -7.92 15.81 7.96
N SER A 2 -7.89 14.75 8.76
CA SER A 2 -6.97 13.63 8.53
C SER A 2 -7.54 12.71 7.45
N THR A 3 -6.91 12.66 6.27
CA THR A 3 -7.29 11.76 5.19
C THR A 3 -7.00 10.32 5.61
N LYS A 4 -8.03 9.48 5.61
CA LYS A 4 -7.91 8.05 5.95
C LYS A 4 -8.10 7.21 4.69
N TYR A 5 -7.29 6.16 4.58
CA TYR A 5 -7.36 5.20 3.49
C TYR A 5 -7.60 3.81 4.08
N ALA A 6 -8.38 2.99 3.39
CA ALA A 6 -8.60 1.60 3.75
C ALA A 6 -8.25 0.72 2.55
N LEU A 7 -7.40 -0.28 2.77
CA LEU A 7 -7.08 -1.30 1.77
C LEU A 7 -7.92 -2.55 2.06
N LEU A 8 -8.72 -2.98 1.09
CA LEU A 8 -9.62 -4.12 1.22
C LEU A 8 -9.23 -5.21 0.22
N SER A 9 -9.22 -6.45 0.68
CA SER A 9 -9.03 -7.65 -0.15
C SER A 9 -10.20 -8.59 0.07
N LEU A 10 -10.94 -8.89 -0.99
CA LEU A 10 -12.16 -9.70 -0.95
C LEU A 10 -12.05 -10.84 -1.97
N PRO A 11 -12.57 -12.04 -1.65
CA PRO A 11 -12.63 -13.13 -2.62
C PRO A 11 -13.64 -12.80 -3.73
N LEU A 12 -13.25 -13.06 -4.99
CA LEU A 12 -14.09 -12.76 -6.16
C LEU A 12 -15.43 -13.54 -6.18
N GLY A 13 -15.53 -14.66 -5.45
CA GLY A 13 -16.77 -15.43 -5.35
C GLY A 13 -17.89 -14.75 -4.55
N VAL A 14 -17.64 -13.60 -3.93
CA VAL A 14 -18.67 -12.77 -3.29
C VAL A 14 -19.44 -11.94 -4.33
N PHE A 15 -18.89 -11.80 -5.53
CA PHE A 15 -19.49 -11.03 -6.62
C PHE A 15 -20.10 -11.97 -7.65
N ASP A 16 -21.22 -11.55 -8.26
CA ASP A 16 -21.93 -12.32 -9.27
C ASP A 16 -21.06 -12.60 -10.50
N SER A 17 -20.16 -11.66 -10.83
CA SER A 17 -19.15 -11.81 -11.86
C SER A 17 -17.80 -12.15 -11.24
N SER A 18 -17.13 -13.20 -11.72
CA SER A 18 -15.73 -13.51 -11.36
C SER A 18 -14.70 -12.55 -11.97
N ASP A 19 -15.14 -11.35 -12.37
CA ASP A 19 -14.31 -10.32 -12.99
C ASP A 19 -13.95 -9.22 -11.99
N LYS A 20 -12.68 -8.79 -12.00
CA LYS A 20 -12.16 -7.80 -11.04
C LYS A 20 -12.73 -6.40 -11.27
N GLN A 21 -12.98 -6.05 -12.52
CA GLN A 21 -13.45 -4.72 -12.86
C GLN A 21 -14.91 -4.57 -12.46
N ASP A 22 -15.73 -5.60 -12.72
CA ASP A 22 -17.12 -5.64 -12.27
C ASP A 22 -17.25 -5.59 -10.74
N ALA A 23 -16.42 -6.36 -10.01
CA ALA A 23 -16.38 -6.31 -8.55
C ALA A 23 -16.02 -4.91 -8.01
N THR A 24 -15.07 -4.23 -8.65
CA THR A 24 -14.68 -2.86 -8.27
C THR A 24 -15.82 -1.88 -8.55
N SER A 25 -16.51 -2.03 -9.68
CA SER A 25 -17.68 -1.22 -10.04
C SER A 25 -18.84 -1.43 -9.06
N ALA A 26 -19.15 -2.67 -8.67
CA ALA A 26 -20.17 -2.98 -7.69
C ALA A 26 -19.87 -2.38 -6.30
N LEU A 27 -18.61 -2.44 -5.85
CA LEU A 27 -18.18 -1.78 -4.62
C LEU A 27 -18.30 -0.26 -4.71
N SER A 28 -17.87 0.33 -5.82
CA SER A 28 -17.99 1.78 -6.04
C SER A 28 -19.44 2.27 -6.09
N ALA A 29 -20.37 1.42 -6.54
CA ALA A 29 -21.81 1.73 -6.54
C ALA A 29 -22.44 1.62 -5.15
N THR A 30 -21.89 0.78 -4.27
CA THR A 30 -22.40 0.58 -2.91
C THR A 30 -21.85 1.62 -1.94
N VAL A 31 -20.61 2.09 -2.14
CA VAL A 31 -20.00 3.15 -1.34
C VAL A 31 -20.54 4.50 -1.79
N SER A 32 -21.27 5.18 -0.90
CA SER A 32 -21.76 6.53 -1.18
C SER A 32 -20.60 7.48 -1.51
N PRO A 33 -20.75 8.39 -2.49
CA PRO A 33 -19.71 9.38 -2.83
C PRO A 33 -19.28 10.24 -1.65
N ASP A 34 -20.16 10.43 -0.67
CA ASP A 34 -19.89 11.16 0.57
C ASP A 34 -18.93 10.43 1.52
N ASN A 35 -18.80 9.09 1.39
CA ASN A 35 -17.93 8.27 2.23
C ASN A 35 -16.53 8.06 1.63
N GLY A 36 -16.33 8.37 0.34
CA GLY A 36 -15.04 8.29 -0.32
C GLY A 36 -15.09 7.67 -1.73
N SER A 37 -13.92 7.56 -2.35
CA SER A 37 -13.75 6.95 -3.67
C SER A 37 -13.18 5.53 -3.55
N VAL A 38 -13.66 4.62 -4.38
CA VAL A 38 -13.13 3.26 -4.49
C VAL A 38 -12.23 3.19 -5.71
N VAL A 39 -10.98 2.79 -5.52
CA VAL A 39 -10.00 2.63 -6.60
C VAL A 39 -9.40 1.22 -6.60
N PRO A 40 -9.15 0.63 -7.79
CA PRO A 40 -8.52 -0.67 -7.88
C PRO A 40 -7.05 -0.59 -7.47
N PHE A 41 -6.62 -1.49 -6.59
CA PHE A 41 -5.23 -1.60 -6.15
C PHE A 41 -4.55 -2.80 -6.82
N ASN A 42 -3.74 -2.53 -7.84
CA ASN A 42 -3.16 -3.57 -8.70
C ASN A 42 -1.90 -4.20 -8.08
N ILE A 43 -2.05 -5.40 -7.53
CA ILE A 43 -0.95 -6.23 -7.03
C ILE A 43 -0.67 -7.37 -8.02
N PRO A 44 0.61 -7.64 -8.38
CA PRO A 44 0.96 -8.77 -9.23
C PRO A 44 0.68 -10.11 -8.55
N LYS A 45 0.60 -11.17 -9.34
CA LYS A 45 0.53 -12.54 -8.81
C LYS A 45 1.93 -12.97 -8.39
N PHE A 46 2.15 -13.11 -7.09
CA PHE A 46 3.42 -13.59 -6.56
C PHE A 46 3.53 -15.11 -6.64
N LYS A 47 4.75 -15.60 -6.87
CA LYS A 47 5.06 -17.02 -6.71
C LYS A 47 5.14 -17.34 -5.22
N ILE A 48 4.07 -17.97 -4.73
CA ILE A 48 3.97 -18.48 -3.37
C ILE A 48 4.55 -19.90 -3.29
N GLY A 49 5.22 -20.21 -2.18
CA GLY A 49 5.83 -21.51 -1.93
C GLY A 49 4.87 -22.47 -1.22
N THR A 50 5.31 -23.02 -0.09
CA THR A 50 4.48 -23.85 0.78
C THR A 50 3.59 -23.00 1.69
N LEU A 51 2.52 -23.61 2.21
CA LEU A 51 1.63 -22.95 3.18
C LEU A 51 2.37 -22.54 4.46
N ASP A 52 3.26 -23.39 4.97
CA ASP A 52 4.12 -23.09 6.11
C ASP A 52 4.99 -21.85 5.84
N GLY A 53 5.57 -21.78 4.64
CA GLY A 53 6.30 -20.60 4.19
C GLY A 53 5.45 -19.33 4.16
N LEU A 54 4.17 -19.41 3.80
CA LEU A 54 3.27 -18.26 3.82
C LEU A 54 3.01 -17.73 5.23
N VAL A 55 2.89 -18.62 6.22
CA VAL A 55 2.71 -18.22 7.63
C VAL A 55 3.94 -17.44 8.10
N GLN A 56 5.14 -17.98 7.88
CA GLN A 56 6.38 -17.30 8.24
C GLN A 56 6.54 -15.96 7.50
N GLN A 57 6.19 -15.92 6.20
CA GLN A 57 6.24 -14.70 5.40
C GLN A 57 5.26 -13.63 5.90
N ALA A 58 4.07 -14.02 6.39
CA ALA A 58 3.11 -13.09 6.97
C ALA A 58 3.65 -12.44 8.26
N ASP A 59 4.29 -13.23 9.12
CA ASP A 59 4.94 -12.70 10.33
C ASP A 59 6.10 -11.75 9.99
N ASP A 60 6.92 -12.11 9.00
CA ASP A 60 8.04 -11.28 8.56
C ASP A 60 7.57 -9.97 7.91
N LEU A 61 6.47 -10.00 7.15
CA LEU A 61 5.82 -8.82 6.60
C LEU A 61 5.26 -7.92 7.70
N THR A 62 4.62 -8.49 8.73
CA THR A 62 4.09 -7.73 9.87
C THR A 62 5.20 -6.99 10.63
N LYS A 63 6.34 -7.66 10.86
CA LYS A 63 7.51 -7.03 11.49
C LYS A 63 8.11 -5.94 10.61
N LEU A 64 8.18 -6.17 9.31
CA LEU A 64 8.68 -5.20 8.34
C LEU A 64 7.79 -3.95 8.29
N GLU A 65 6.46 -4.13 8.30
CA GLU A 65 5.48 -3.05 8.34
C GLU A 65 5.69 -2.16 9.57
N ALA A 66 5.75 -2.75 10.77
CA ALA A 66 5.99 -2.00 12.01
C ALA A 66 7.32 -1.22 11.99
N SER A 67 8.37 -1.82 11.43
CA SER A 67 9.66 -1.14 11.24
C SER A 67 9.55 0.04 10.27
N CYS A 68 8.84 -0.14 9.14
CA CYS A 68 8.62 0.90 8.15
C CYS A 68 7.81 2.07 8.74
N GLU A 69 6.72 1.77 9.44
CA GLU A 69 5.88 2.77 10.10
C GLU A 69 6.70 3.59 11.11
N ALA A 70 7.53 2.94 11.94
CA ALA A 70 8.37 3.63 12.90
C ALA A 70 9.40 4.57 12.23
N VAL A 71 9.98 4.18 11.09
CA VAL A 71 10.91 5.04 10.34
C VAL A 71 10.16 6.22 9.72
N VAL A 72 9.01 5.98 9.07
CA VAL A 72 8.19 7.02 8.47
C VAL A 72 7.68 8.01 9.52
N ALA A 73 7.27 7.53 10.69
CA ALA A 73 6.87 8.37 11.82
C ALA A 73 8.03 9.28 12.27
N LYS A 74 9.24 8.72 12.46
CA LYS A 74 10.43 9.52 12.81
C LYS A 74 10.80 10.55 11.76
N VAL A 75 10.72 10.21 10.48
CA VAL A 75 10.96 11.16 9.37
C VAL A 75 9.91 12.26 9.39
N SER A 76 8.64 11.91 9.63
CA SER A 76 7.54 12.87 9.74
C SER A 76 7.72 13.82 10.93
N ASP A 77 8.14 13.32 12.09
CA ASP A 77 8.43 14.12 13.28
C ASP A 77 9.64 15.03 13.09
N SER A 78 10.68 14.54 12.41
CA SER A 78 11.86 15.34 12.05
C SER A 78 11.48 16.48 11.11
N LEU A 79 10.67 16.17 10.09
CA LEU A 79 10.16 17.16 9.15
C LEU A 79 9.28 18.20 9.86
N ARG A 80 8.40 17.77 10.77
CA ARG A 80 7.57 18.65 11.59
C ARG A 80 8.41 19.60 12.45
N THR A 81 9.49 19.08 13.05
CA THR A 81 10.43 19.87 13.86
C THR A 81 11.13 20.93 13.01
N VAL A 82 11.64 20.55 11.84
CA VAL A 82 12.34 21.47 10.91
C VAL A 82 11.41 22.56 10.38
N LEU A 83 10.13 22.22 10.14
CA LEU A 83 9.12 23.16 9.66
C LEU A 83 8.38 23.90 10.80
N ASN A 84 8.85 23.81 12.04
CA ASN A 84 8.26 24.46 13.22
C ASN A 84 6.76 24.18 13.42
N GLY A 85 6.28 23.01 12.98
CA GLY A 85 4.87 22.64 13.09
C GLY A 85 3.93 23.31 12.08
N ASP A 86 4.46 23.95 11.03
CA ASP A 86 3.66 24.49 9.93
C ASP A 86 3.06 23.35 9.08
N GLU A 87 1.81 23.00 9.40
CA GLU A 87 1.08 21.88 8.77
C GLU A 87 0.86 22.11 7.26
N ASP A 88 0.74 23.36 6.79
CA ASP A 88 0.57 23.68 5.37
C ASP A 88 1.86 23.38 4.59
N ARG A 89 3.02 23.70 5.18
CA ARG A 89 4.32 23.36 4.58
C ARG A 89 4.61 21.87 4.69
N ILE A 90 4.28 21.22 5.81
CA ILE A 90 4.43 19.76 5.96
C ILE A 90 3.62 19.02 4.89
N ALA A 91 2.40 19.46 4.61
CA ALA A 91 1.56 18.89 3.56
C ALA A 91 2.19 19.01 2.17
N GLN A 92 2.89 20.11 1.87
CA GLN A 92 3.61 20.31 0.61
C GLN A 92 4.83 19.38 0.45
N TYR A 93 5.50 19.03 1.55
CA TYR A 93 6.65 18.11 1.51
C TYR A 93 6.26 16.63 1.59
N LYS A 94 5.01 16.30 1.91
CA LYS A 94 4.50 14.91 1.95
C LYS A 94 4.14 14.39 0.56
N MET A 95 5.10 14.47 -0.36
CA MET A 95 4.97 13.98 -1.73
C MET A 95 5.68 12.62 -1.90
N VAL A 96 5.10 11.77 -2.74
CA VAL A 96 5.68 10.47 -3.12
C VAL A 96 5.89 10.48 -4.63
N ASN A 97 7.14 10.35 -5.09
CA ASN A 97 7.52 10.48 -6.50
C ASN A 97 6.97 11.77 -7.15
N ASP A 98 7.16 12.91 -6.48
CA ASP A 98 6.69 14.24 -6.91
C ASP A 98 5.16 14.37 -7.07
N LYS A 99 4.39 13.43 -6.52
CA LYS A 99 2.92 13.47 -6.51
C LYS A 99 2.38 13.54 -5.08
N PRO A 100 1.24 14.22 -4.86
CA PRO A 100 0.50 14.09 -3.62
C PRO A 100 0.20 12.62 -3.30
N THR A 101 0.22 12.25 -2.02
CA THR A 101 -0.02 10.86 -1.59
C THR A 101 -1.32 10.28 -2.15
N ASP A 102 -2.40 11.09 -2.16
CA ASP A 102 -3.69 10.68 -2.71
C ASP A 102 -3.60 10.30 -4.20
N GLN A 103 -2.95 11.15 -5.00
CA GLN A 103 -2.74 10.88 -6.43
C GLN A 103 -1.85 9.65 -6.65
N TYR A 104 -0.85 9.44 -5.79
CA TYR A 104 0.00 8.25 -5.85
C TYR A 104 -0.80 6.98 -5.58
N LEU A 105 -1.66 6.96 -4.56
CA LEU A 105 -2.52 5.81 -4.23
C LEU A 105 -3.52 5.50 -5.34
N ASN A 106 -4.14 6.53 -5.92
CA ASN A 106 -5.08 6.38 -7.03
C ASN A 106 -4.44 5.85 -8.32
N SER A 107 -3.13 6.00 -8.48
CA SER A 107 -2.37 5.53 -9.65
C SER A 107 -1.28 4.51 -9.30
N PHE A 108 -1.45 3.81 -8.17
CA PHE A 108 -0.45 2.87 -7.69
C PHE A 108 -0.17 1.79 -8.75
N SER A 109 1.11 1.59 -9.04
CA SER A 109 1.58 0.50 -9.87
C SER A 109 2.77 -0.15 -9.20
N TRP A 110 2.73 -1.48 -9.12
CA TRP A 110 3.84 -2.25 -8.60
C TRP A 110 5.12 -2.00 -9.42
N ASN A 111 6.22 -1.64 -8.75
CA ASN A 111 7.50 -1.42 -9.40
C ASN A 111 8.18 -2.77 -9.71
N LYS A 112 7.83 -3.35 -10.87
CA LYS A 112 8.36 -4.66 -11.32
C LYS A 112 9.87 -4.66 -11.60
N ILE A 113 10.48 -3.50 -11.83
CA ILE A 113 11.93 -3.41 -12.07
C ILE A 113 12.68 -3.62 -10.75
N ARG A 114 12.25 -2.93 -9.69
CA ARG A 114 12.87 -3.01 -8.36
C ARG A 114 12.41 -4.24 -7.59
N TYR A 115 11.14 -4.60 -7.71
CA TYR A 115 10.49 -5.72 -7.03
C TYR A 115 9.92 -6.68 -8.07
N ARG A 116 10.82 -7.46 -8.66
CA ARG A 116 10.56 -8.42 -9.72
C ARG A 116 9.50 -9.46 -9.35
N ASP A 117 8.40 -9.53 -10.12
CA ASP A 117 7.28 -10.45 -9.90
C ASP A 117 7.56 -11.89 -10.38
N ASP A 118 8.68 -12.12 -11.07
CA ASP A 118 9.20 -13.44 -11.41
C ASP A 118 9.89 -14.15 -10.23
N LYS A 119 10.29 -13.41 -9.20
CA LYS A 119 10.93 -13.93 -7.98
C LYS A 119 9.94 -14.52 -6.99
N SER A 120 10.44 -15.35 -6.08
CA SER A 120 9.64 -15.87 -4.98
C SER A 120 9.26 -14.78 -3.98
N LEU A 121 8.12 -14.93 -3.31
CA LEU A 121 7.69 -13.98 -2.27
C LEU A 121 8.72 -13.84 -1.15
N SER A 122 9.38 -14.93 -0.72
CA SER A 122 10.47 -14.90 0.25
C SER A 122 11.63 -14.00 -0.19
N GLU A 123 12.06 -14.09 -1.45
CA GLU A 123 13.14 -13.24 -1.97
C GLU A 123 12.72 -11.77 -1.99
N LEU A 124 11.48 -11.47 -2.38
CA LEU A 124 10.96 -10.11 -2.38
C LEU A 124 10.94 -9.52 -0.96
N ILE A 125 10.50 -10.28 0.03
CA ILE A 125 10.52 -9.87 1.44
C ILE A 125 11.96 -9.62 1.90
N SER A 126 12.90 -10.50 1.54
CA SER A 126 14.32 -10.31 1.88
C SER A 126 14.90 -9.05 1.23
N ILE A 127 14.54 -8.76 -0.03
CA ILE A 127 14.95 -7.53 -0.72
C ILE A 127 14.38 -6.31 0.00
N LEU A 128 13.10 -6.35 0.40
CA LEU A 128 12.45 -5.26 1.13
C LEU A 128 13.11 -5.03 2.51
N GLN A 129 13.41 -6.08 3.25
CA GLN A 129 14.10 -6.00 4.54
C GLN A 129 15.53 -5.45 4.40
N LYS A 130 16.25 -5.83 3.34
CA LYS A 130 17.61 -5.33 3.07
C LYS A 130 17.62 -3.89 2.57
N ALA A 131 16.57 -3.47 1.86
CA ALA A 131 16.41 -2.11 1.37
C ALA A 131 16.03 -1.13 2.49
N ARG A 132 16.61 -1.30 3.70
CA ARG A 132 16.47 -0.44 4.87
C ARG A 132 16.28 1.01 4.41
N ILE A 133 15.09 1.52 4.66
CA ILE A 133 14.72 2.93 4.48
C ILE A 133 15.52 3.74 5.49
#